data_AF-A0A832M8M6-F1
#
_entry.id   AF-A0A832M8M6-F1
#
_cell.length_a   1.000
_cell.length_b   1.000
_cell.length_c   1.000
_cell.angle_alpha   90.00
_cell.angle_beta   90.00
_cell.angle_gamma   90.00
#
_symmetry.space_group_name_H-M   'P 1'
#
loop_
_entity.id
_entity.type
_entity.pdbx_description
1 polymer ?
#
loop_
_entity_poly.entity_id
_entity_poly.type
_entity_poly.pdbx_seq_one_letter_code
_entity_poly.pdbx_strand_id
1 'polypeptide(L)'
;MLEQRLRGRAARLVEALVERTWSAERGMLRDAPGVEAYSEQAQALALGVECLPARTRAALREWLHGSGPDAPDVRRCQAFMAYYLFLACRQAEAWPLLRRRLAPWWECLDLNFSTTPETFGSTRSDAHAWGAHPVLLALEMTQGRLDPRRLARGGTEPAGVAGGC
;
A
#
# COMPACT_ATOMS: atom_id res chain seq x y z
N MET A 1 -11.75 21.28 -23.16
CA MET A 1 -10.67 21.08 -24.16
C MET A 1 -9.31 20.77 -23.52
N LEU A 2 -8.79 21.57 -22.57
CA LEU A 2 -7.51 21.30 -21.88
C LEU A 2 -7.53 19.99 -21.06
N GLU A 3 -8.57 19.77 -20.26
CA GLU A 3 -8.71 18.58 -19.43
C GLU A 3 -8.64 17.27 -20.24
N GLN A 4 -9.45 17.16 -21.31
CA GLN A 4 -9.44 16.00 -22.22
C GLN A 4 -8.06 15.75 -22.83
N ARG A 5 -7.35 16.81 -23.23
CA ARG A 5 -5.98 16.71 -23.75
C ARG A 5 -5.01 16.19 -22.69
N LEU A 6 -5.13 16.64 -21.44
CA LEU A 6 -4.29 16.18 -20.34
C LEU A 6 -4.58 14.73 -19.96
N ARG A 7 -5.87 14.33 -19.89
CA ARG A 7 -6.26 12.92 -19.67
C ARG A 7 -5.70 12.01 -20.76
N GLY A 8 -5.82 12.41 -22.04
CA GLY A 8 -5.25 11.64 -23.15
C GLY A 8 -3.72 11.54 -23.11
N ARG A 9 -3.03 12.59 -22.66
CA ARG A 9 -1.57 12.55 -22.46
C ARG A 9 -1.19 11.64 -21.29
N ALA A 10 -1.91 11.71 -20.18
CA ALA A 10 -1.68 10.88 -19.01
C ALA A 10 -1.83 9.38 -19.35
N ALA A 11 -2.89 9.01 -20.07
CA ALA A 11 -3.12 7.63 -20.51
C ALA A 11 -1.94 7.09 -21.33
N ARG A 12 -1.49 7.84 -22.35
CA ARG A 12 -0.34 7.42 -23.18
C ARG A 12 0.97 7.31 -22.39
N LEU A 13 1.19 8.22 -21.43
CA LEU A 13 2.38 8.16 -20.57
C LEU A 13 2.36 6.93 -19.67
N VAL A 14 1.20 6.59 -19.11
CA VAL A 14 1.03 5.43 -18.24
C VAL A 14 1.15 4.13 -19.02
N GLU A 15 0.61 4.05 -20.23
CA GLU A 15 0.80 2.90 -21.13
C GLU A 15 2.28 2.67 -21.43
N ALA A 16 3.00 3.72 -21.86
CA ALA A 16 4.42 3.64 -22.15
C ALA A 16 5.27 3.32 -20.91
N LEU A 17 4.88 3.80 -19.73
CA LEU A 17 5.53 3.45 -18.46
C LEU A 17 5.37 1.95 -18.20
N VAL A 18 4.13 1.45 -18.23
CA VAL A 18 3.81 0.05 -17.96
C VAL A 18 4.52 -0.86 -18.97
N GLU A 19 4.52 -0.51 -20.26
CA GLU A 19 5.24 -1.28 -21.28
C GLU A 19 6.74 -1.43 -20.96
N ARG A 20 7.37 -0.36 -20.44
CA ARG A 20 8.82 -0.32 -20.20
C ARG A 20 9.25 -0.84 -18.84
N THR A 21 8.34 -0.92 -17.87
CA THR A 21 8.67 -1.33 -16.49
C THR A 21 7.95 -2.59 -16.04
N TRP A 22 6.94 -3.09 -16.77
CA TRP A 22 6.25 -4.32 -16.39
C TRP A 22 7.18 -5.54 -16.49
N SER A 23 7.22 -6.33 -15.42
CA SER A 23 7.79 -7.68 -15.42
C SER A 23 6.66 -8.68 -15.42
N ALA A 24 6.48 -9.37 -16.55
CA ALA A 24 5.44 -10.40 -16.70
C ALA A 24 5.70 -11.62 -15.79
N GLU A 25 6.97 -11.99 -15.62
CA GLU A 25 7.39 -13.07 -14.73
C GLU A 25 7.02 -12.79 -13.27
N ARG A 26 7.23 -11.54 -12.82
CA ARG A 26 7.02 -11.13 -11.43
C ARG A 26 5.61 -10.65 -11.15
N GLY A 27 4.83 -10.30 -12.18
CA GLY A 27 3.53 -9.65 -12.01
C GLY A 27 3.64 -8.28 -11.33
N MET A 28 4.74 -7.56 -11.56
CA MET A 28 5.09 -6.31 -10.87
C MET A 28 5.66 -5.27 -11.82
N LEU A 29 5.62 -4.00 -11.41
CA LEU A 29 6.37 -2.93 -12.04
C LEU A 29 7.77 -2.85 -11.43
N ARG A 30 8.78 -2.73 -12.29
CA ARG A 30 10.15 -2.37 -11.93
C ARG A 30 10.19 -0.92 -11.47
N ASP A 31 11.14 -0.60 -10.58
CA ASP A 31 11.39 0.77 -10.13
C ASP A 31 11.83 1.70 -11.28
N ALA A 32 12.52 1.14 -12.28
CA ALA A 32 12.93 1.87 -13.48
C ALA A 32 13.05 0.93 -14.70
N PRO A 33 12.95 1.45 -15.93
CA PRO A 33 13.19 0.67 -17.14
C PRO A 33 14.58 0.05 -17.15
N GLY A 34 14.68 -1.25 -17.46
CA GLY A 34 15.94 -1.97 -17.56
C GLY A 34 16.63 -2.32 -16.23
N VAL A 35 15.97 -2.12 -15.09
CA VAL A 35 16.52 -2.48 -13.78
C VAL A 35 15.71 -3.61 -13.13
N GLU A 36 16.40 -4.59 -12.56
CA GLU A 36 15.85 -5.67 -11.73
C GLU A 36 15.71 -5.20 -10.27
N ALA A 37 14.92 -4.14 -10.05
CA ALA A 37 14.61 -3.61 -8.73
C ALA A 37 13.11 -3.39 -8.59
N TYR A 38 12.59 -3.75 -7.41
CA TYR A 38 11.16 -3.74 -7.11
C TYR A 38 10.92 -3.12 -5.75
N SER A 39 9.85 -2.36 -5.64
CA SER A 39 9.48 -1.69 -4.41
C SER A 39 7.97 -1.63 -4.21
N GLU A 40 7.55 -1.59 -2.94
CA GLU A 40 6.15 -1.33 -2.57
C GLU A 40 5.71 0.05 -3.05
N GLN A 41 6.63 1.02 -3.09
CA GLN A 41 6.43 2.38 -3.55
C GLN A 41 5.91 2.41 -4.98
N ALA A 42 6.60 1.72 -5.91
CA ALA A 42 6.23 1.67 -7.31
C ALA A 42 4.84 1.03 -7.50
N GLN A 43 4.57 -0.08 -6.80
CA GLN A 43 3.29 -0.79 -6.90
C GLN A 43 2.13 0.05 -6.34
N ALA A 44 2.32 0.63 -5.15
CA ALA A 44 1.30 1.40 -4.45
C ALA A 44 0.93 2.68 -5.21
N LEU A 45 1.93 3.42 -5.71
CA LEU A 45 1.69 4.62 -6.51
C LEU A 45 0.95 4.27 -7.81
N ALA A 46 1.34 3.19 -8.49
CA ALA A 46 0.68 2.77 -9.72
C ALA A 46 -0.80 2.46 -9.51
N LEU A 47 -1.18 1.80 -8.41
CA LEU A 47 -2.58 1.52 -8.08
C LEU A 47 -3.43 2.80 -7.90
N GLY A 48 -2.81 3.90 -7.48
CA GLY A 48 -3.44 5.22 -7.37
C GLY A 48 -3.63 5.95 -8.71
N VAL A 49 -3.02 5.48 -9.80
CA VAL A 49 -3.15 6.11 -11.12
C VAL A 49 -4.46 5.69 -11.78
N GLU A 50 -5.34 6.65 -12.11
CA GLU A 50 -6.67 6.39 -12.68
C GLU A 50 -6.60 5.58 -13.99
N CYS A 51 -5.75 6.01 -14.93
CA CYS A 51 -5.59 5.40 -16.25
C CYS A 51 -4.64 4.20 -16.30
N LEU A 52 -4.34 3.57 -15.16
CA LEU A 52 -3.58 2.32 -15.13
C LEU A 52 -4.33 1.22 -15.91
N PRO A 53 -3.70 0.50 -16.85
CA PRO A 53 -4.33 -0.59 -17.59
C PRO A 53 -4.97 -1.62 -16.66
N ALA A 54 -6.18 -2.07 -16.98
CA ALA A 54 -6.98 -2.95 -16.13
C ALA A 54 -6.24 -4.25 -15.75
N ARG A 55 -5.52 -4.86 -16.71
CA ARG A 55 -4.70 -6.06 -16.47
C ARG A 55 -3.62 -5.83 -15.42
N THR A 56 -2.93 -4.69 -15.50
CA THR A 56 -1.87 -4.33 -14.57
C THR A 56 -2.46 -4.02 -13.21
N ARG A 57 -3.58 -3.31 -13.16
CA ARG A 57 -4.32 -3.05 -11.91
C ARG A 57 -4.73 -4.36 -11.22
N ALA A 58 -5.26 -5.33 -11.97
CA ALA A 58 -5.67 -6.62 -11.43
C ALA A 58 -4.48 -7.37 -10.81
N ALA A 59 -3.39 -7.52 -11.56
CA ALA A 59 -2.19 -8.19 -11.08
C ALA A 59 -1.57 -7.51 -9.84
N LEU A 60 -1.53 -6.17 -9.79
CA LEU A 60 -1.04 -5.46 -8.61
C LEU A 60 -1.98 -5.59 -7.39
N ARG A 61 -3.29 -5.73 -7.61
CA ARG A 61 -4.24 -6.04 -6.52
C ARG A 61 -4.02 -7.46 -6.00
N GLU A 62 -3.82 -8.44 -6.87
CA GLU A 62 -3.48 -9.80 -6.48
C GLU A 62 -2.15 -9.85 -5.72
N TRP A 63 -1.15 -9.09 -6.17
CA TRP A 63 0.12 -8.93 -5.47
C TRP A 63 -0.08 -8.48 -4.01
N LEU A 64 -0.94 -7.48 -3.75
CA LEU A 64 -1.23 -7.03 -2.36
C LEU A 64 -1.81 -8.13 -1.45
N HIS A 65 -2.52 -9.10 -2.02
CA HIS A 65 -3.14 -10.21 -1.27
C HIS A 65 -2.20 -11.42 -1.14
N GLY A 66 -1.22 -11.55 -2.03
CA GLY A 66 -0.25 -12.64 -2.04
C GLY A 66 0.97 -12.39 -1.16
N SER A 67 2.02 -13.18 -1.41
CA SER A 67 3.32 -13.07 -0.76
C SER A 67 4.26 -12.04 -1.42
N GLY A 68 3.86 -11.46 -2.56
CA GLY A 68 4.69 -10.54 -3.33
C GLY A 68 5.26 -9.35 -2.52
N PRO A 69 4.48 -8.67 -1.66
CA PRO A 69 4.95 -7.58 -0.80
C PRO A 69 6.02 -8.01 0.21
N ASP A 70 6.05 -9.31 0.57
CA ASP A 70 7.00 -9.85 1.53
C ASP A 70 8.18 -10.57 0.86
N ALA A 71 8.27 -10.54 -0.48
CA ALA A 71 9.41 -11.08 -1.20
C ALA A 71 10.70 -10.34 -0.76
N PRO A 72 11.82 -11.06 -0.53
CA PRO A 72 13.02 -10.51 0.11
C PRO A 72 13.72 -9.44 -0.73
N ASP A 73 13.51 -9.45 -2.04
CA ASP A 73 14.07 -8.50 -3.01
C ASP A 73 13.14 -7.29 -3.27
N VAL A 74 11.99 -7.22 -2.59
CA VAL A 74 11.06 -6.10 -2.68
C VAL A 74 11.35 -5.10 -1.56
N ARG A 75 11.74 -3.88 -1.93
CA ARG A 75 11.97 -2.80 -0.98
C ARG A 75 10.66 -2.34 -0.34
N ARG A 76 10.63 -2.30 0.99
CA ARG A 76 9.46 -1.82 1.75
C ARG A 76 9.30 -0.30 1.73
N CYS A 77 8.07 0.15 1.90
CA CYS A 77 7.76 1.55 2.18
C CYS A 77 8.32 1.95 3.55
N GLN A 78 9.01 3.09 3.59
CA GLN A 78 9.29 3.81 4.83
C GLN A 78 8.09 4.68 5.24
N ALA A 79 8.13 5.25 6.45
CA ALA A 79 7.06 6.07 7.04
C ALA A 79 6.43 7.04 6.04
N PHE A 80 7.24 7.81 5.31
CA PHE A 80 6.78 8.76 4.28
C PHE A 80 5.86 8.13 3.23
N MET A 81 6.29 7.01 2.62
CA MET A 81 5.58 6.39 1.49
C MET A 81 4.46 5.42 1.91
N ALA A 82 4.42 5.03 3.18
CA ALA A 82 3.46 4.06 3.69
C ALA A 82 2.00 4.49 3.50
N TYR A 83 1.72 5.80 3.47
CA TYR A 83 0.38 6.33 3.18
C TYR A 83 -0.20 5.79 1.87
N TYR A 84 0.58 5.82 0.79
CA TYR A 84 0.13 5.35 -0.52
C TYR A 84 -0.11 3.84 -0.52
N LEU A 85 0.71 3.10 0.22
CA LEU A 85 0.49 1.67 0.42
C LEU A 85 -0.81 1.40 1.20
N PHE A 86 -1.11 2.19 2.23
CA PHE A 86 -2.36 2.06 2.97
C PHE A 86 -3.58 2.38 2.09
N LEU A 87 -3.52 3.42 1.26
CA LEU A 87 -4.57 3.70 0.28
C LEU A 87 -4.77 2.54 -0.69
N ALA A 88 -3.67 2.01 -1.25
CA ALA A 88 -3.72 0.87 -2.16
C ALA A 88 -4.33 -0.37 -1.48
N CYS A 89 -3.90 -0.69 -0.25
CA CYS A 89 -4.46 -1.79 0.53
C CYS A 89 -5.95 -1.60 0.80
N ARG A 90 -6.39 -0.39 1.16
CA ARG A 90 -7.81 -0.09 1.39
C ARG A 90 -8.65 -0.27 0.13
N GLN A 91 -8.19 0.27 -0.99
CA GLN A 91 -8.90 0.13 -2.27
C GLN A 91 -8.96 -1.33 -2.76
N ALA A 92 -7.96 -2.13 -2.38
CA ALA A 92 -7.88 -3.55 -2.68
C ALA A 92 -8.49 -4.46 -1.60
N GLU A 93 -8.93 -3.90 -0.47
CA GLU A 93 -9.35 -4.63 0.74
C GLU A 93 -8.28 -5.61 1.28
N ALA A 94 -6.99 -5.31 1.08
CA ALA A 94 -5.84 -6.07 1.57
C ALA A 94 -5.54 -5.74 3.05
N TRP A 95 -6.53 -5.93 3.92
CA TRP A 95 -6.46 -5.60 5.34
C TRP A 95 -5.33 -6.30 6.11
N PRO A 96 -5.03 -7.60 5.87
CA PRO A 96 -3.92 -8.27 6.54
C PRO A 96 -2.55 -7.65 6.24
N LEU A 97 -2.32 -7.22 4.99
CA LEU A 97 -1.10 -6.50 4.62
C LEU A 97 -1.05 -5.13 5.28
N LEU A 98 -2.15 -4.35 5.22
CA LEU A 98 -2.24 -3.04 5.88
C LEU A 98 -1.91 -3.16 7.37
N ARG A 99 -2.53 -4.12 8.07
CA ARG A 99 -2.27 -4.42 9.49
C ARG A 99 -0.77 -4.71 9.73
N ARG A 100 -0.18 -5.61 8.94
CA ARG A 100 1.24 -5.96 9.07
C ARG A 100 2.16 -4.76 8.81
N ARG A 101 1.78 -3.87 7.89
CA ARG A 101 2.54 -2.64 7.59
C ARG A 101 2.32 -1.52 8.60
N LEU A 102 1.31 -1.59 9.46
CA LEU A 102 1.16 -0.71 10.62
C LEU A 102 2.04 -1.10 11.82
N ALA A 103 2.60 -2.31 11.83
CA ALA A 103 3.40 -2.81 12.95
C ALA A 103 4.51 -1.85 13.43
N PRO A 104 5.27 -1.16 12.55
CA PRO A 104 6.31 -0.23 12.99
C PRO A 104 5.79 0.93 13.86
N TRP A 105 4.53 1.35 13.69
CA TRP A 105 3.92 2.37 14.55
C TRP A 105 3.56 1.81 15.92
N TRP A 106 3.16 0.55 16.01
CA TRP A 106 2.92 -0.10 17.31
C TRP A 106 4.22 -0.30 18.07
N GLU A 107 5.29 -0.71 17.38
CA GLU A 107 6.63 -0.80 17.95
C GLU A 107 7.11 0.55 18.50
N CYS A 108 6.79 1.68 17.84
CA CYS A 108 7.07 3.00 18.38
C CYS A 108 6.36 3.23 19.73
N LEU A 109 5.11 2.79 19.87
CA LEU A 109 4.38 2.90 21.14
C LEU A 109 5.03 2.05 22.24
N ASP A 110 5.47 0.83 21.91
CA ASP A 110 6.20 -0.06 22.84
C ASP A 110 7.54 0.55 23.29
N LEU A 111 8.17 1.34 22.42
CA LEU A 111 9.38 2.11 22.70
C LEU A 111 9.11 3.47 23.39
N ASN A 112 7.87 3.74 23.81
CA ASN A 112 7.43 4.98 24.47
C ASN A 112 7.56 6.25 23.61
N PHE A 113 7.55 6.14 22.29
CA PHE A 113 7.46 7.33 21.44
C PHE A 113 6.10 8.01 21.64
N SER A 114 6.13 9.32 21.88
CA SER A 114 4.95 10.18 21.91
C SER A 114 4.70 10.91 20.58
N THR A 115 5.61 10.75 19.60
CA THR A 115 5.53 11.33 18.25
C THR A 115 6.02 10.34 17.21
N THR A 116 5.74 10.54 15.91
CA THR A 116 6.20 9.62 14.86
C THR A 116 7.62 9.96 14.42
N PRO A 117 8.58 9.02 14.43
CA PRO A 117 9.94 9.29 13.98
C PRO A 117 10.01 9.49 12.45
N GLU A 118 11.10 10.12 12.00
CA GLU A 118 11.39 10.32 10.58
C GLU A 118 11.48 8.99 9.82
N THR A 119 12.18 8.02 10.40
CA THR A 119 12.37 6.65 9.90
C THR A 119 12.27 5.67 11.07
N PHE A 120 11.82 4.44 10.82
CA PHE A 120 11.80 3.41 11.86
C PHE A 120 13.20 2.86 12.13
N GLY A 121 13.45 2.45 13.37
CA GLY A 121 14.76 1.95 13.81
C GLY A 121 15.74 3.10 14.12
N SER A 122 16.70 3.35 13.23
CA SER A 122 17.68 4.43 13.41
C SER A 122 17.13 5.72 12.78
N THR A 123 16.72 6.67 13.62
CA THR A 123 16.16 7.95 13.18
C THR A 123 17.04 9.14 13.55
N ARG A 124 17.01 10.18 12.72
CA ARG A 124 17.61 11.48 13.01
C ARG A 124 16.66 12.39 13.79
N SER A 125 15.36 12.28 13.52
CA SER A 125 14.32 13.04 14.21
C SER A 125 13.28 12.10 14.78
N ASP A 126 13.00 12.22 16.08
CA ASP A 126 11.97 11.44 16.76
C ASP A 126 10.55 12.00 16.53
N ALA A 127 10.45 13.22 15.99
CA ALA A 127 9.20 13.90 15.68
C ALA A 127 9.20 14.37 14.22
N HIS A 128 8.43 13.71 13.37
CA HIS A 128 8.30 14.04 11.96
C HIS A 128 6.88 13.79 11.44
N ALA A 129 6.22 14.85 10.99
CA ALA A 129 4.81 14.84 10.60
C ALA A 129 4.50 13.88 9.44
N TRP A 130 5.48 13.62 8.58
CA TRP A 130 5.31 12.72 7.44
C TRP A 130 5.17 11.24 7.80
N GLY A 131 5.26 10.90 9.10
CA GLY A 131 4.99 9.58 9.64
C GLY A 131 3.60 9.47 10.27
N ALA A 132 2.85 10.57 10.38
CA ALA A 132 1.60 10.64 11.13
C ALA A 132 0.38 10.02 10.41
N HIS A 133 0.58 9.33 9.28
CA HIS A 133 -0.49 8.77 8.45
C HIS A 133 -1.55 7.94 9.19
N PRO A 134 -1.22 7.10 10.21
CA PRO A 134 -2.23 6.34 10.92
C PRO A 134 -3.31 7.18 11.60
N VAL A 135 -3.07 8.48 11.84
CA VAL A 135 -4.10 9.40 12.36
C VAL A 135 -5.31 9.47 11.42
N LEU A 136 -5.09 9.41 10.11
CA LEU A 136 -6.17 9.45 9.12
C LEU A 136 -7.02 8.18 9.19
N LEU A 137 -6.39 7.01 9.38
CA LEU A 137 -7.11 5.75 9.57
C LEU A 137 -7.95 5.79 10.86
N ALA A 138 -7.38 6.31 11.95
CA ALA A 138 -8.09 6.45 13.22
C ALA A 138 -9.29 7.41 13.09
N LEU A 139 -9.14 8.55 12.43
CA LEU A 139 -10.22 9.50 12.17
C LEU A 139 -11.36 8.89 11.35
N GLU A 140 -11.04 8.06 10.35
CA GLU A 140 -12.07 7.37 9.59
C GLU A 140 -12.82 6.32 10.42
N MET A 141 -12.14 5.65 11.35
CA MET A 141 -12.78 4.71 12.27
C MET A 141 -13.76 5.42 13.22
N THR A 142 -13.39 6.58 13.77
CA THR A 142 -14.28 7.34 14.67
C THR A 142 -15.50 7.89 13.95
N GLN A 143 -15.40 8.14 12.65
CA GLN A 143 -16.52 8.54 11.79
C GLN A 143 -17.33 7.35 11.24
N GLY A 144 -17.00 6.11 11.61
CA GLY A 144 -17.67 4.90 11.08
C GLY A 144 -17.42 4.63 9.59
N ARG A 145 -16.45 5.32 8.97
CA ARG A 145 -16.07 5.15 7.57
C ARG A 145 -15.15 3.94 7.36
N LEU A 146 -14.50 3.48 8.43
CA LEU A 146 -13.66 2.29 8.45
C LEU A 146 -14.05 1.43 9.66
N ASP A 147 -14.54 0.22 9.42
CA ASP A 147 -14.78 -0.75 10.50
C ASP A 147 -13.43 -1.24 11.07
N PRO A 148 -13.09 -0.94 12.34
CA PRO A 148 -11.83 -1.37 12.94
C PRO A 148 -11.68 -2.90 12.98
N ARG A 149 -12.78 -3.66 12.93
CA ARG A 149 -12.75 -5.12 12.88
C ARG A 149 -12.12 -5.65 11.59
N ARG A 150 -12.11 -4.87 10.50
CA ARG A 150 -11.41 -5.24 9.26
C ARG A 150 -9.90 -5.30 9.45
N LEU A 151 -9.34 -4.42 10.28
CA LEU A 151 -7.93 -4.48 10.67
C LEU A 151 -7.64 -5.55 11.72
N ALA A 152 -8.63 -5.92 12.54
CA ALA A 152 -8.49 -6.96 13.57
C ALA A 152 -8.47 -8.38 13.00
N ARG A 153 -9.30 -8.67 11.97
CA ARG A 153 -9.51 -10.01 11.39
C ARG A 153 -8.38 -10.52 10.48
N GLY A 154 -7.13 -10.18 10.78
CA GLY A 154 -5.94 -10.73 10.12
C GLY A 154 -5.52 -12.12 10.64
N GLY A 155 -6.20 -12.64 11.67
CA GLY A 155 -6.13 -14.04 12.09
C GLY A 155 -7.36 -14.78 11.57
N THR A 156 -7.14 -15.95 10.97
CA THR A 156 -8.18 -16.89 10.54
C THR A 156 -9.20 -17.13 11.66
N GLU A 157 -10.42 -16.63 11.52
CA GLU A 157 -11.56 -17.32 12.14
C GLU A 157 -12.06 -18.37 11.16
N PRO A 158 -12.27 -19.63 11.60
CA PRO A 158 -12.90 -20.63 10.76
C PRO A 158 -14.30 -20.15 10.43
N ALA A 159 -14.73 -20.37 9.18
CA ALA A 159 -16.07 -20.07 8.73
C ALA A 159 -17.08 -20.65 9.72
N GLY A 160 -17.75 -19.77 10.47
CA GLY A 160 -18.81 -20.15 11.37
C GLY A 160 -19.88 -20.89 10.60
N VAL A 161 -20.05 -22.16 10.94
CA VAL A 161 -21.15 -23.00 10.48
C VAL A 161 -22.45 -22.29 10.84
N ALA A 162 -23.18 -21.86 9.81
CA ALA A 162 -24.53 -21.38 9.95
C ALA A 162 -25.46 -22.58 10.17
N GLY A 163 -26.23 -22.53 11.27
CA GLY A 163 -27.58 -23.10 11.35
C GLY A 163 -27.68 -24.51 11.95
N GLY A 164 -28.43 -24.63 13.05
CA GLY A 164 -28.96 -25.91 13.49
C GLY A 164 -29.40 -25.98 14.96
N CYS A 165 -30.35 -25.15 15.40
CA CYS A 165 -31.42 -25.56 16.30
C CYS A 165 -32.56 -24.54 16.26
#